data_AF-A0A973KLU2-F1
#
_entry.id   AF-A0A973KLU2-F1
#
_cell.length_a   1.000
_cell.length_b   1.000
_cell.length_c   1.000
_cell.angle_alpha   90.00
_cell.angle_beta   90.00
_cell.angle_gamma   90.00
#
_symmetry.space_group_name_H-M   'P 1'
#
loop_
_entity.id
_entity.type
_entity.pdbx_description
1 polymer ?
#
loop_
_entity_poly.entity_id
_entity_poly.type
_entity_poly.pdbx_seq_one_letter_code
_entity_poly.pdbx_strand_id
1 'polypeptide(L)'
;ALTFGLEGPTATLDTACSGSLVALHLACQALRGGECSLALAGGVTVMSSPDTFIGSARGIGLPVARRCRSFADGADGIAFAEGAGVLLLERLSVARAQGHPVFAVVRGSAIGQEGATNGASASNGPAQRRLIRKTLDASGLAPHEVDAVDGQGTGGLLSDAVEAQALAAVYGEGRPADRPLLLGAVKSNLGHTQGASGIAGVIKMVQAMRYGMVPRTLHTEAPSPHIPWDEGRIRLVTDATPWPGTDRPRRAGVSAFGFGGTDAHVILEQTPADDPPAPEAAAGQAGGVTLWPVSGCDPAALRAQAARLLDHIERRPGLRPADLGLSLATSRAALRHRAVVVGESRRDLLDGLRALADATSAPHVVHGEPVRRHRLVVLLTGHALAPGTGKQLYDAFPAFAAAFDTVCAALDAHLGFPARDAMLTEADTDAGPAPAAGLESARAFAVQVALFRLLESWGVRPGTVRGYGVGRLAEEHLSGKQSLPEACAALTGPYDGPAQAPGGVAEQVRASAKDGTVHLELGGHEVAELLDGTGPHAVAALRPGVAEATAVATALAHLYARGTAVNWAAVFAGTDARRVDLPTYAFQRGRYWQAAFDPIRVPSDGR
;
A
#
# COMPACT_ATOMS: atom_id res chain seq x y z
N ALA A 1 -5.61 -12.99 -11.37
CA ALA A 1 -4.88 -12.42 -12.52
C ALA A 1 -5.68 -11.33 -13.23
N LEU A 2 -6.80 -11.67 -13.90
CA LEU A 2 -7.58 -10.74 -14.74
C LEU A 2 -7.86 -9.37 -14.10
N THR A 3 -8.44 -9.33 -12.89
CA THR A 3 -8.80 -8.08 -12.20
C THR A 3 -7.63 -7.13 -11.94
N PHE A 4 -6.44 -7.69 -11.73
CA PHE A 4 -5.22 -6.94 -11.41
C PHE A 4 -4.30 -6.76 -12.63
N GLY A 5 -4.67 -7.30 -13.80
CA GLY A 5 -3.81 -7.30 -14.99
C GLY A 5 -2.49 -8.06 -14.80
N LEU A 6 -2.47 -9.11 -13.97
CA LEU A 6 -1.27 -9.91 -13.73
C LEU A 6 -1.06 -10.92 -14.86
N GLU A 7 0.19 -11.10 -15.27
CA GLU A 7 0.57 -11.96 -16.41
C GLU A 7 1.39 -13.19 -16.00
N GLY A 8 1.74 -13.32 -14.71
CA GLY A 8 2.48 -14.48 -14.20
C GLY A 8 1.65 -15.76 -14.08
N PRO A 9 2.28 -16.90 -13.73
CA PRO A 9 1.60 -18.18 -13.56
C PRO A 9 0.39 -18.07 -12.63
N THR A 10 -0.75 -18.60 -13.09
CA THR A 10 -2.02 -18.56 -12.35
C THR A 10 -2.61 -19.96 -12.30
N ALA A 11 -2.67 -20.53 -11.11
CA ALA A 11 -3.18 -21.88 -10.90
C ALA A 11 -4.10 -21.95 -9.67
N THR A 12 -5.13 -22.77 -9.76
CA THR A 12 -5.96 -23.21 -8.64
C THR A 12 -5.66 -24.69 -8.40
N LEU A 13 -5.41 -25.05 -7.15
CA LEU A 13 -4.95 -26.38 -6.76
C LEU A 13 -5.85 -26.91 -5.65
N ASP A 14 -6.05 -28.22 -5.62
CA ASP A 14 -6.74 -28.91 -4.54
C ASP A 14 -5.89 -30.08 -4.07
N THR A 15 -5.28 -29.92 -2.90
CA THR A 15 -4.62 -31.01 -2.17
C THR A 15 -5.25 -31.15 -0.78
N ALA A 16 -6.57 -30.92 -0.71
CA ALA A 16 -7.34 -30.85 0.53
C ALA A 16 -6.70 -29.87 1.53
N CYS A 17 -6.51 -30.29 2.78
CA CYS A 17 -6.07 -29.48 3.91
C CYS A 17 -4.69 -28.82 3.70
N SER A 18 -3.83 -29.39 2.85
CA SER A 18 -2.50 -28.85 2.55
C SER A 18 -2.48 -27.85 1.38
N GLY A 19 -3.62 -27.63 0.71
CA GLY A 19 -3.73 -26.87 -0.55
C GLY A 19 -3.01 -25.53 -0.53
N SER A 20 -3.22 -24.72 0.51
CA SER A 20 -2.57 -23.42 0.60
C SER A 20 -1.06 -23.45 0.88
N LEU A 21 -0.54 -24.48 1.57
CA LEU A 21 0.92 -24.63 1.72
C LEU A 21 1.56 -25.19 0.46
N VAL A 22 0.86 -26.04 -0.30
CA VAL A 22 1.32 -26.47 -1.63
C VAL A 22 1.36 -25.28 -2.58
N ALA A 23 0.34 -24.42 -2.57
CA ALA A 23 0.33 -23.17 -3.34
C ALA A 23 1.49 -22.24 -2.93
N LEU A 24 1.76 -22.10 -1.62
CA LEU A 24 2.91 -21.34 -1.12
C LEU A 24 4.24 -21.94 -1.59
N HIS A 25 4.40 -23.26 -1.53
CA HIS A 25 5.60 -23.95 -2.02
C HIS A 25 5.84 -23.65 -3.51
N LEU A 26 4.82 -23.81 -4.36
CA LEU A 26 4.92 -23.57 -5.79
C LEU A 26 5.19 -22.10 -6.11
N ALA A 27 4.58 -21.16 -5.37
CA ALA A 27 4.89 -19.74 -5.50
C ALA A 27 6.35 -19.44 -5.15
N CYS A 28 6.91 -20.07 -4.11
CA CYS A 28 8.33 -19.96 -3.79
C CYS A 28 9.23 -20.54 -4.90
N GLN A 29 8.84 -21.64 -5.54
CA GLN A 29 9.58 -22.20 -6.68
C GLN A 29 9.56 -21.26 -7.88
N ALA A 30 8.39 -20.72 -8.26
CA ALA A 30 8.26 -19.76 -9.37
C ALA A 30 9.11 -18.49 -9.14
N LEU A 31 9.11 -17.96 -7.91
CA LEU A 31 9.95 -16.81 -7.55
C LEU A 31 11.45 -17.13 -7.62
N ARG A 32 11.87 -18.32 -7.19
CA ARG A 32 13.28 -18.76 -7.24
C ARG A 32 13.73 -19.08 -8.66
N GLY A 33 12.86 -19.66 -9.47
CA GLY A 33 13.08 -19.95 -10.89
C GLY A 33 13.03 -18.72 -11.79
N GLY A 34 12.55 -17.58 -11.29
CA GLY A 34 12.45 -16.34 -12.04
C GLY A 34 11.23 -16.26 -12.97
N GLU A 35 10.28 -17.18 -12.85
CA GLU A 35 9.02 -17.18 -13.61
C GLU A 35 8.11 -15.99 -13.23
N CYS A 36 8.29 -15.45 -12.03
CA CYS A 36 7.66 -14.21 -11.61
C CYS A 36 8.57 -13.37 -10.68
N SER A 37 8.29 -12.08 -10.60
CA SER A 37 8.92 -11.15 -9.65
C SER A 37 8.16 -11.09 -8.32
N LEU A 38 6.82 -11.20 -8.38
CA LEU A 38 5.89 -11.20 -7.25
C LEU A 38 4.94 -12.40 -7.37
N ALA A 39 4.55 -12.99 -6.25
CA ALA A 39 3.56 -14.06 -6.21
C ALA A 39 2.50 -13.84 -5.14
N LEU A 40 1.24 -14.12 -5.48
CA LEU A 40 0.15 -14.23 -4.52
C LEU A 40 -0.08 -15.71 -4.23
N ALA A 41 0.05 -16.12 -2.97
CA ALA A 41 -0.19 -17.50 -2.56
C ALA A 41 -1.14 -17.54 -1.36
N GLY A 42 -2.07 -18.48 -1.35
CA GLY A 42 -3.10 -18.53 -0.32
C GLY A 42 -4.05 -19.70 -0.47
N GLY A 43 -5.15 -19.64 0.25
CA GLY A 43 -6.24 -20.59 0.15
C GLY A 43 -7.55 -19.97 0.61
N VAL A 44 -8.65 -20.50 0.06
CA VAL A 44 -10.00 -20.07 0.38
C VAL A 44 -10.90 -21.28 0.54
N THR A 45 -11.78 -21.22 1.51
CA THR A 45 -12.85 -22.17 1.75
C THR A 45 -14.07 -21.41 2.25
N VAL A 46 -15.19 -21.58 1.54
CA VAL A 46 -16.52 -21.09 1.92
C VAL A 46 -17.48 -22.26 1.76
N MET A 47 -18.21 -22.59 2.82
CA MET A 47 -19.16 -23.70 2.89
C MET A 47 -20.55 -23.21 2.51
N SER A 48 -20.80 -23.13 1.20
CA SER A 48 -22.10 -22.73 0.65
C SER A 48 -23.21 -23.78 0.81
N SER A 49 -22.87 -25.02 1.19
CA SER A 49 -23.77 -26.14 1.40
C SER A 49 -23.29 -27.01 2.58
N PRO A 50 -24.16 -27.86 3.18
CA PRO A 50 -23.77 -28.76 4.26
C PRO A 50 -22.99 -30.01 3.78
N ASP A 51 -22.61 -30.10 2.50
CA ASP A 51 -22.09 -31.34 1.89
C ASP A 51 -20.82 -31.87 2.57
N THR A 52 -19.97 -30.97 3.09
CA THR A 52 -18.79 -31.37 3.88
C THR A 52 -19.20 -32.20 5.11
N PHE A 53 -20.25 -31.77 5.81
CA PHE A 53 -20.75 -32.46 7.00
C PHE A 53 -21.46 -33.76 6.64
N ILE A 54 -22.26 -33.76 5.56
CA ILE A 54 -22.95 -34.95 5.07
C ILE A 54 -21.93 -36.01 4.61
N GLY A 55 -20.91 -35.61 3.86
CA GLY A 55 -19.83 -36.49 3.44
C GLY A 55 -19.10 -37.12 4.63
N SER A 56 -18.79 -36.30 5.65
CA SER A 56 -18.19 -36.76 6.92
C SER A 56 -19.03 -37.83 7.61
N ALA A 57 -20.34 -37.60 7.74
CA ALA A 57 -21.26 -38.55 8.36
C ALA A 57 -21.45 -39.85 7.54
N ARG A 58 -21.28 -39.80 6.21
CA ARG A 58 -21.50 -40.92 5.29
C ARG A 58 -20.28 -41.81 5.07
N GLY A 59 -19.19 -41.64 5.83
CA GLY A 59 -18.12 -42.64 5.90
C GLY A 59 -16.78 -42.26 5.26
N ILE A 60 -16.50 -40.97 5.03
CA ILE A 60 -15.12 -40.53 4.66
C ILE A 60 -14.12 -40.62 5.84
N GLY A 61 -14.53 -41.16 7.00
CA GLY A 61 -13.64 -41.51 8.09
C GLY A 61 -13.06 -40.33 8.88
N LEU A 62 -13.69 -39.16 8.83
CA LEU A 62 -13.30 -37.98 9.61
C LEU A 62 -14.37 -37.68 10.67
N PRO A 63 -14.14 -38.04 11.95
CA PRO A 63 -15.08 -37.73 13.03
C PRO A 63 -15.27 -36.21 13.13
N VAL A 64 -16.53 -35.75 13.11
CA VAL A 64 -16.84 -34.32 13.23
C VAL A 64 -17.00 -33.97 14.70
N ALA A 65 -16.20 -33.01 15.17
CA ALA A 65 -16.22 -32.50 16.52
C ALA A 65 -16.76 -31.05 16.54
N ARG A 66 -17.14 -30.58 17.74
CA ARG A 66 -17.55 -29.18 17.94
C ARG A 66 -16.36 -28.22 17.85
N ARG A 67 -15.17 -28.68 18.25
CA ARG A 67 -13.92 -27.90 18.33
C ARG A 67 -12.74 -28.80 17.98
N CYS A 68 -11.71 -28.26 17.35
CA CYS A 68 -10.44 -28.97 17.20
C CYS A 68 -9.70 -28.94 18.55
N ARG A 69 -9.74 -30.04 19.31
CA ARG A 69 -8.98 -30.19 20.57
C ARG A 69 -7.56 -30.69 20.28
N SER A 70 -6.81 -29.87 19.57
CA SER A 70 -5.49 -30.22 19.03
C SER A 70 -4.52 -30.64 20.13
N PHE A 71 -3.99 -31.86 20.04
CA PHE A 71 -3.01 -32.44 20.97
C PHE A 71 -3.48 -32.57 22.44
N ALA A 72 -4.78 -32.42 22.69
CA ALA A 72 -5.35 -32.47 24.03
C ALA A 72 -5.88 -33.87 24.39
N ASP A 73 -6.04 -34.12 25.68
CA ASP A 73 -6.85 -35.23 26.17
C ASP A 73 -8.33 -35.00 25.78
N GLY A 74 -8.99 -36.04 25.27
CA GLY A 74 -10.35 -35.94 24.72
C GLY A 74 -10.45 -35.42 23.28
N ALA A 75 -9.36 -35.44 22.51
CA ALA A 75 -9.36 -35.23 21.06
C ALA A 75 -10.33 -36.20 20.36
N ASP A 76 -11.42 -35.67 19.79
CA ASP A 76 -12.57 -36.43 19.29
C ASP A 76 -12.88 -36.21 17.80
N GLY A 77 -12.07 -35.42 17.09
CA GLY A 77 -12.23 -35.18 15.66
C GLY A 77 -12.03 -33.73 15.24
N ILE A 78 -12.55 -33.42 14.05
CA ILE A 78 -12.32 -32.17 13.33
C ILE A 78 -13.53 -31.25 13.42
N ALA A 79 -13.29 -29.96 13.69
CA ALA A 79 -14.31 -28.93 13.59
C ALA A 79 -14.10 -28.12 12.31
N PHE A 80 -14.91 -28.35 11.27
CA PHE A 80 -14.81 -27.62 10.01
C PHE A 80 -15.13 -26.14 10.17
N ALA A 81 -14.39 -25.30 9.44
CA ALA A 81 -14.56 -23.86 9.42
C ALA A 81 -14.35 -23.29 8.00
N GLU A 82 -14.74 -22.04 7.83
CA GLU A 82 -14.48 -21.25 6.63
C GLU A 82 -13.25 -20.36 6.84
N GLY A 83 -12.57 -20.00 5.76
CA GLY A 83 -11.45 -19.07 5.86
C GLY A 83 -10.91 -18.67 4.50
N ALA A 84 -10.36 -17.47 4.42
CA ALA A 84 -9.63 -16.98 3.26
C ALA A 84 -8.36 -16.28 3.73
N GLY A 85 -7.22 -16.68 3.19
CA GLY A 85 -5.93 -16.07 3.49
C GLY A 85 -5.06 -15.99 2.24
N VAL A 86 -4.35 -14.88 2.07
CA VAL A 86 -3.44 -14.63 0.96
C VAL A 86 -2.20 -13.93 1.48
N LEU A 87 -1.03 -14.33 0.98
CA LEU A 87 0.25 -13.69 1.18
C LEU A 87 0.76 -13.13 -0.15
N LEU A 88 1.39 -11.96 -0.09
CA LEU A 88 2.22 -11.43 -1.16
C LEU A 88 3.66 -11.84 -0.87
N LEU A 89 4.30 -12.47 -1.85
CA LEU A 89 5.64 -13.02 -1.76
C LEU A 89 6.53 -12.36 -2.80
N GLU A 90 7.78 -12.14 -2.41
CA GLU A 90 8.83 -11.60 -3.26
C GLU A 90 10.17 -12.19 -2.83
N ARG A 91 11.17 -12.20 -3.72
CA ARG A 91 12.54 -12.51 -3.30
C ARG A 91 13.03 -11.44 -2.33
N LEU A 92 13.64 -11.86 -1.21
CA LEU A 92 14.13 -10.94 -0.17
C LEU A 92 15.08 -9.86 -0.72
N SER A 93 15.93 -10.22 -1.70
CA SER A 93 16.81 -9.26 -2.37
C SER A 93 16.05 -8.15 -3.09
N VAL A 94 14.93 -8.49 -3.74
CA VAL A 94 14.09 -7.52 -4.46
C VAL A 94 13.29 -6.69 -3.47
N ALA A 95 12.69 -7.31 -2.45
CA ALA A 95 11.97 -6.58 -1.40
C ALA A 95 12.87 -5.54 -0.73
N ARG A 96 14.13 -5.88 -0.42
CA ARG A 96 15.13 -4.94 0.09
C ARG A 96 15.48 -3.83 -0.90
N ALA A 97 15.75 -4.19 -2.16
CA ALA A 97 16.07 -3.21 -3.21
C ALA A 97 14.93 -2.21 -3.46
N GLN A 98 13.68 -2.65 -3.30
CA GLN A 98 12.48 -1.84 -3.50
C GLN A 98 11.98 -1.17 -2.19
N GLY A 99 12.63 -1.41 -1.05
CA GLY A 99 12.18 -0.90 0.25
C GLY A 99 10.78 -1.42 0.66
N HIS A 100 10.40 -2.62 0.23
CA HIS A 100 9.16 -3.26 0.63
C HIS A 100 9.27 -3.82 2.06
N PRO A 101 8.27 -3.60 2.92
CA PRO A 101 8.28 -4.11 4.28
C PRO A 101 8.25 -5.65 4.28
N VAL A 102 9.16 -6.27 5.02
CA VAL A 102 9.28 -7.73 5.09
C VAL A 102 8.82 -8.23 6.44
N PHE A 103 7.67 -8.93 6.46
CA PHE A 103 7.07 -9.43 7.71
C PHE A 103 7.71 -10.73 8.24
N ALA A 104 8.21 -11.58 7.33
CA ALA A 104 8.94 -12.81 7.62
C ALA A 104 9.60 -13.33 6.34
N VAL A 105 10.52 -14.28 6.48
CA VAL A 105 11.17 -14.98 5.36
C VAL A 105 10.69 -16.42 5.31
N VAL A 106 10.25 -16.90 4.14
CA VAL A 106 10.09 -18.34 3.90
C VAL A 106 11.47 -18.93 3.62
N ARG A 107 12.08 -19.54 4.64
CA ARG A 107 13.44 -20.10 4.54
C ARG A 107 13.48 -21.36 3.71
N GLY A 108 12.54 -22.27 3.94
CA GLY A 108 12.43 -23.52 3.21
C GLY A 108 10.99 -24.02 3.19
N SER A 109 10.66 -24.79 2.16
CA SER A 109 9.38 -25.48 2.06
C SER A 109 9.55 -26.77 1.29
N ALA A 110 8.78 -27.79 1.63
CA ALA A 110 8.73 -29.03 0.88
C ALA A 110 7.30 -29.59 0.83
N ILE A 111 7.06 -30.41 -0.19
CA ILE A 111 5.87 -31.24 -0.33
C ILE A 111 6.28 -32.73 -0.30
N GLY A 112 5.38 -33.57 0.19
CA GLY A 112 5.56 -35.01 0.35
C GLY A 112 4.25 -35.78 0.20
N GLN A 113 4.33 -37.11 0.24
CA GLN A 113 3.16 -37.98 0.16
C GLN A 113 3.26 -39.12 1.18
N GLU A 114 2.16 -39.43 1.87
CA GLU A 114 2.10 -40.43 2.95
C GLU A 114 2.22 -41.88 2.47
N GLY A 115 2.02 -42.13 1.18
CA GLY A 115 2.15 -43.43 0.53
C GLY A 115 0.97 -44.36 0.80
N ALA A 116 1.23 -45.66 0.76
CA ALA A 116 0.25 -46.68 1.11
C ALA A 116 0.04 -46.72 2.64
N THR A 117 -1.07 -46.15 3.10
CA THR A 117 -1.49 -46.12 4.51
C THR A 117 -2.73 -47.01 4.73
N ASN A 118 -3.08 -47.27 6.00
CA ASN A 118 -4.24 -48.09 6.37
C ASN A 118 -5.57 -47.31 6.19
N GLY A 119 -5.80 -46.76 5.00
CA GLY A 119 -6.94 -45.93 4.63
C GLY A 119 -6.54 -44.51 4.27
N ALA A 120 -7.32 -43.86 3.39
CA ALA A 120 -7.00 -42.54 2.82
C ALA A 120 -6.91 -41.38 3.86
N SER A 121 -7.34 -41.62 5.10
CA SER A 121 -7.27 -40.68 6.23
C SER A 121 -6.22 -41.04 7.29
N ALA A 122 -5.51 -42.16 7.13
CA ALA A 122 -4.55 -42.64 8.12
C ALA A 122 -3.18 -41.94 7.98
N SER A 123 -2.72 -41.29 9.04
CA SER A 123 -1.44 -40.57 9.07
C SER A 123 -0.21 -41.48 9.04
N ASN A 124 0.88 -41.01 8.41
CA ASN A 124 2.16 -41.75 8.29
C ASN A 124 3.33 -41.00 8.93
N GLY A 125 3.66 -41.36 10.18
CA GLY A 125 4.77 -40.75 10.93
C GLY A 125 6.13 -40.76 10.20
N PRO A 126 6.59 -41.90 9.66
CA PRO A 126 7.81 -41.93 8.82
C PRO A 126 7.78 -40.98 7.62
N ALA A 127 6.64 -40.81 6.94
CA ALA A 127 6.52 -39.88 5.83
C ALA A 127 6.64 -38.42 6.30
N GLN A 128 5.96 -38.06 7.40
CA GLN A 128 6.04 -36.74 8.01
C GLN A 128 7.47 -36.41 8.45
N ARG A 129 8.21 -37.36 9.05
CA ARG A 129 9.63 -37.18 9.40
C ARG A 129 10.50 -36.89 8.18
N ARG A 130 10.30 -37.62 7.06
CA ARG A 130 11.03 -37.37 5.80
C ARG A 130 10.72 -35.99 5.24
N LEU A 131 9.45 -35.57 5.28
CA LEU A 131 9.03 -34.24 4.84
C LEU A 131 9.68 -33.13 5.66
N ILE A 132 9.69 -33.26 6.98
CA ILE A 132 10.30 -32.27 7.89
C ILE A 132 11.81 -32.17 7.61
N ARG A 133 12.52 -33.30 7.51
CA ARG A 133 13.96 -33.30 7.18
C ARG A 133 14.26 -32.68 5.83
N LYS A 134 13.49 -33.03 4.78
CA LYS A 134 13.61 -32.41 3.45
C LYS A 134 13.41 -30.90 3.50
N THR A 135 12.52 -30.41 4.37
CA THR A 135 12.30 -28.96 4.55
C THR A 135 13.46 -28.29 5.27
N LEU A 136 14.03 -28.95 6.29
CA LEU A 136 15.23 -28.49 6.99
C LEU A 136 16.42 -28.38 6.02
N ASP A 137 16.64 -29.41 5.20
CA ASP A 137 17.67 -29.41 4.15
C ASP A 137 17.46 -28.23 3.18
N ALA A 138 16.23 -28.04 2.69
CA ALA A 138 15.87 -26.94 1.81
C ALA A 138 16.02 -25.54 2.45
N SER A 139 16.05 -25.47 3.79
CA SER A 139 16.24 -24.23 4.55
C SER A 139 17.69 -23.98 4.99
N GLY A 140 18.55 -25.01 4.91
CA GLY A 140 19.91 -25.00 5.44
C GLY A 140 19.97 -24.86 6.96
N LEU A 141 19.04 -25.48 7.69
CA LEU A 141 18.91 -25.36 9.15
C LEU A 141 19.05 -26.71 9.84
N ALA A 142 19.62 -26.71 11.04
CA ALA A 142 19.59 -27.85 11.94
C ALA A 142 18.23 -27.93 12.68
N PRO A 143 17.78 -29.13 13.10
CA PRO A 143 16.47 -29.28 13.75
C PRO A 143 16.29 -28.43 15.02
N HIS A 144 17.31 -28.34 15.88
CA HIS A 144 17.24 -27.57 17.14
C HIS A 144 17.18 -26.04 16.95
N GLU A 145 17.29 -25.55 15.71
CA GLU A 145 17.23 -24.13 15.37
C GLU A 145 15.80 -23.63 15.13
N VAL A 146 14.80 -24.52 14.97
CA VAL A 146 13.39 -24.14 14.83
C VAL A 146 12.74 -24.08 16.21
N ASP A 147 12.15 -22.96 16.61
CA ASP A 147 11.68 -22.77 17.99
C ASP A 147 10.26 -23.28 18.24
N ALA A 148 9.41 -23.09 17.24
CA ALA A 148 7.99 -23.36 17.34
C ALA A 148 7.45 -24.06 16.09
N VAL A 149 6.34 -24.78 16.24
CA VAL A 149 5.59 -25.35 15.12
C VAL A 149 4.11 -25.08 15.30
N ASP A 150 3.48 -24.51 14.27
CA ASP A 150 2.03 -24.63 14.09
C ASP A 150 1.73 -25.94 13.34
N GLY A 151 1.26 -26.94 14.09
CA GLY A 151 1.00 -28.27 13.57
C GLY A 151 -0.30 -28.35 12.77
N GLN A 152 -0.47 -29.49 12.10
CA GLN A 152 -1.74 -29.87 11.51
C GLN A 152 -2.80 -29.99 12.61
N GLY A 153 -2.56 -30.72 13.70
CA GLY A 153 -3.36 -30.70 14.93
C GLY A 153 -4.86 -30.61 14.69
N THR A 154 -5.44 -31.58 14.00
CA THR A 154 -6.86 -31.57 13.64
C THR A 154 -7.77 -31.90 14.82
N GLY A 155 -7.21 -32.38 15.94
CA GLY A 155 -7.97 -32.89 17.08
C GLY A 155 -8.31 -34.36 16.93
N GLY A 156 -7.60 -35.10 16.07
CA GLY A 156 -7.78 -36.54 15.91
C GLY A 156 -6.85 -37.30 16.85
N LEU A 157 -7.40 -38.20 17.68
CA LEU A 157 -6.66 -38.92 18.72
C LEU A 157 -5.35 -39.56 18.20
N LEU A 158 -5.43 -40.32 17.10
CA LEU A 158 -4.27 -41.02 16.53
C LEU A 158 -3.41 -40.09 15.66
N SER A 159 -4.02 -39.24 14.84
CA SER A 159 -3.29 -38.35 13.91
C SER A 159 -2.44 -37.32 14.66
N ASP A 160 -2.99 -36.73 15.73
CA ASP A 160 -2.28 -35.74 16.54
C ASP A 160 -1.10 -36.39 17.28
N ALA A 161 -1.25 -37.63 17.74
CA ALA A 161 -0.17 -38.39 18.37
C ALA A 161 0.95 -38.73 17.37
N VAL A 162 0.60 -39.21 16.18
CA VAL A 162 1.56 -39.49 15.10
C VAL A 162 2.35 -38.24 14.70
N GLU A 163 1.66 -37.10 14.56
CA GLU A 163 2.28 -35.83 14.24
C GLU A 163 3.26 -35.37 15.34
N ALA A 164 2.80 -35.32 16.59
CA ALA A 164 3.64 -34.85 17.69
C ALA A 164 4.88 -35.74 17.89
N GLN A 165 4.75 -37.06 17.71
CA GLN A 165 5.88 -37.99 17.72
C GLN A 165 6.84 -37.75 16.55
N ALA A 166 6.34 -37.46 15.34
CA ALA A 166 7.18 -37.12 14.20
C ALA A 166 7.96 -35.81 14.42
N LEU A 167 7.29 -34.79 14.98
CA LEU A 167 7.92 -33.52 15.35
C LEU A 167 8.98 -33.71 16.43
N ALA A 168 8.66 -34.41 17.52
CA ALA A 168 9.60 -34.69 18.60
C ALA A 168 10.82 -35.48 18.11
N ALA A 169 10.62 -36.46 17.24
CA ALA A 169 11.69 -37.28 16.69
C ALA A 169 12.70 -36.49 15.84
N VAL A 170 12.24 -35.47 15.09
CA VAL A 170 13.12 -34.66 14.23
C VAL A 170 13.64 -33.43 14.98
N TYR A 171 12.75 -32.58 15.49
CA TYR A 171 13.14 -31.31 16.14
C TYR A 171 13.74 -31.49 17.54
N GLY A 172 13.59 -32.66 18.15
CA GLY A 172 14.27 -33.02 19.38
C GLY A 172 15.75 -33.37 19.21
N GLU A 173 16.23 -33.59 17.97
CA GLU A 173 17.64 -33.87 17.68
C GLU A 173 18.53 -32.66 18.06
N GLY A 174 19.45 -32.85 19.01
CA GLY A 174 20.37 -31.81 19.47
C GLY A 174 19.70 -30.67 20.27
N ARG A 175 18.47 -30.87 20.75
CA ARG A 175 17.71 -29.83 21.46
C ARG A 175 18.07 -29.77 22.96
N PRO A 176 18.42 -28.58 23.50
CA PRO A 176 18.59 -28.37 24.93
C PRO A 176 17.29 -28.60 25.73
N ALA A 177 17.40 -29.16 26.93
CA ALA A 177 16.25 -29.48 27.79
C ALA A 177 15.47 -28.24 28.28
N ASP A 178 16.14 -27.10 28.40
CA ASP A 178 15.55 -25.80 28.78
C ASP A 178 14.87 -25.07 27.60
N ARG A 179 15.02 -25.59 26.37
CA ARG A 179 14.46 -24.99 25.15
C ARG A 179 13.66 -26.01 24.32
N PRO A 180 12.55 -26.55 24.87
CA PRO A 180 11.68 -27.47 24.14
C PRO A 180 11.12 -26.82 22.87
N LEU A 181 10.79 -27.63 21.88
CA LEU A 181 10.03 -27.16 20.72
C LEU A 181 8.63 -26.74 21.20
N LEU A 182 8.23 -25.52 20.87
CA LEU A 182 6.90 -25.00 21.19
C LEU A 182 5.89 -25.49 20.15
N LEU A 183 4.92 -26.31 20.56
CA LEU A 183 3.89 -26.85 19.67
C LEU A 183 2.56 -26.14 19.90
N GLY A 184 1.88 -25.77 18.82
CA GLY A 184 0.47 -25.40 18.88
C GLY A 184 -0.26 -25.63 17.57
N ALA A 185 -1.53 -25.27 17.52
CA ALA A 185 -2.32 -25.34 16.28
C ALA A 185 -3.34 -24.21 16.19
N VAL A 186 -3.32 -23.45 15.09
CA VAL A 186 -4.29 -22.37 14.82
C VAL A 186 -5.74 -22.88 14.79
N LYS A 187 -5.93 -24.17 14.44
CA LYS A 187 -7.25 -24.80 14.31
C LYS A 187 -8.01 -24.85 15.63
N SER A 188 -7.33 -24.86 16.76
CA SER A 188 -7.98 -24.75 18.08
C SER A 188 -8.71 -23.40 18.26
N ASN A 189 -8.28 -22.34 17.57
CA ASN A 189 -8.89 -21.00 17.64
C ASN A 189 -9.93 -20.77 16.55
N LEU A 190 -9.65 -21.23 15.32
CA LEU A 190 -10.45 -20.88 14.14
C LEU A 190 -11.30 -22.04 13.60
N GLY A 191 -11.15 -23.24 14.16
CA GLY A 191 -11.55 -24.47 13.49
C GLY A 191 -10.63 -24.79 12.30
N HIS A 192 -10.94 -25.87 11.61
CA HIS A 192 -10.22 -26.31 10.43
C HIS A 192 -10.77 -25.65 9.15
N THR A 193 -10.09 -24.59 8.70
CA THR A 193 -10.46 -23.83 7.49
C THR A 193 -10.08 -24.53 6.18
N GLN A 194 -10.06 -25.87 6.17
CA GLN A 194 -9.83 -26.74 5.02
C GLN A 194 -8.64 -26.28 4.15
N GLY A 195 -8.86 -25.96 2.87
CA GLY A 195 -7.81 -25.54 1.94
C GLY A 195 -7.07 -24.25 2.38
N ALA A 196 -7.70 -23.40 3.19
CA ALA A 196 -7.09 -22.21 3.78
C ALA A 196 -6.33 -22.48 5.09
N SER A 197 -6.31 -23.71 5.59
CA SER A 197 -5.75 -24.00 6.92
C SER A 197 -4.25 -23.79 7.01
N GLY A 198 -3.52 -24.15 5.96
CA GLY A 198 -2.07 -23.96 5.89
C GLY A 198 -1.67 -22.50 6.02
N ILE A 199 -2.29 -21.63 5.21
CA ILE A 199 -2.00 -20.20 5.21
C ILE A 199 -2.41 -19.52 6.52
N ALA A 200 -3.47 -20.00 7.18
CA ALA A 200 -3.84 -19.51 8.51
C ALA A 200 -2.74 -19.77 9.55
N GLY A 201 -2.10 -20.95 9.50
CA GLY A 201 -0.94 -21.27 10.35
C GLY A 201 0.28 -20.39 10.05
N VAL A 202 0.55 -20.12 8.77
CA VAL A 202 1.61 -19.17 8.36
C VAL A 202 1.32 -17.77 8.89
N ILE A 203 0.10 -17.26 8.72
CA ILE A 203 -0.29 -15.93 9.23
C ILE A 203 -0.14 -15.88 10.75
N LYS A 204 -0.57 -16.92 11.49
CA LYS A 204 -0.38 -17.00 12.95
C LYS A 204 1.09 -16.88 13.31
N MET A 205 1.98 -17.62 12.64
CA MET A 205 3.42 -17.62 12.94
C MET A 205 4.13 -16.34 12.55
N VAL A 206 3.72 -15.70 11.45
CA VAL A 206 4.22 -14.36 11.09
C VAL A 206 3.83 -13.34 12.17
N GLN A 207 2.57 -13.34 12.63
CA GLN A 207 2.16 -12.43 13.71
C GLN A 207 2.88 -12.77 15.03
N ALA A 208 3.05 -14.06 15.36
CA ALA A 208 3.78 -14.49 16.54
C ALA A 208 5.22 -13.95 16.57
N MET A 209 5.92 -13.96 15.43
CA MET A 209 7.26 -13.37 15.30
C MET A 209 7.25 -11.85 15.52
N ARG A 210 6.28 -11.14 14.92
CA ARG A 210 6.15 -9.68 15.04
C ARG A 210 5.88 -9.22 16.46
N TYR A 211 5.05 -9.97 17.19
CA TYR A 211 4.71 -9.67 18.59
C TYR A 211 5.67 -10.31 19.60
N GLY A 212 6.64 -11.12 19.14
CA GLY A 212 7.57 -11.83 20.02
C GLY A 212 6.88 -12.75 21.02
N MET A 213 5.80 -13.41 20.60
CA MET A 213 4.95 -14.24 21.47
C MET A 213 4.34 -15.39 20.68
N VAL A 214 4.43 -16.62 21.20
CA VAL A 214 3.72 -17.78 20.65
C VAL A 214 2.31 -17.82 21.25
N PRO A 215 1.23 -17.69 20.45
CA PRO A 215 -0.13 -17.72 20.95
C PRO A 215 -0.51 -19.09 21.51
N ARG A 216 -1.35 -19.10 22.56
CA ARG A 216 -1.88 -20.35 23.14
C ARG A 216 -2.71 -21.17 22.16
N THR A 217 -2.62 -22.48 22.32
CA THR A 217 -3.56 -23.48 21.77
C THR A 217 -4.73 -23.61 22.74
N LEU A 218 -5.96 -23.63 22.22
CA LEU A 218 -7.17 -23.72 23.04
C LEU A 218 -7.61 -25.18 23.23
N HIS A 219 -8.48 -25.40 24.24
CA HIS A 219 -9.11 -26.70 24.53
C HIS A 219 -8.12 -27.78 24.93
N THR A 220 -7.13 -27.39 25.74
CA THR A 220 -6.03 -28.20 26.24
C THR A 220 -6.08 -28.27 27.77
N GLU A 221 -7.22 -28.65 28.35
CA GLU A 221 -7.38 -28.80 29.81
C GLU A 221 -6.33 -29.78 30.38
N ALA A 222 -6.04 -30.85 29.63
CA ALA A 222 -4.87 -31.70 29.82
C ALA A 222 -4.28 -32.05 28.43
N PRO A 223 -2.95 -32.21 28.31
CA PRO A 223 -2.34 -32.66 27.06
C PRO A 223 -2.59 -34.17 26.84
N SER A 224 -2.59 -34.62 25.59
CA SER A 224 -2.88 -36.03 25.26
C SER A 224 -1.86 -37.00 25.89
N PRO A 225 -2.30 -38.10 26.53
CA PRO A 225 -1.39 -39.09 27.11
C PRO A 225 -0.68 -39.97 26.07
N HIS A 226 -1.06 -39.87 24.79
CA HIS A 226 -0.46 -40.63 23.69
C HIS A 226 0.79 -39.95 23.10
N ILE A 227 1.19 -38.82 23.66
CA ILE A 227 2.34 -38.03 23.22
C ILE A 227 3.38 -38.03 24.37
N PRO A 228 4.66 -38.32 24.08
CA PRO A 228 5.71 -38.42 25.11
C PRO A 228 6.21 -37.03 25.55
N TRP A 229 5.40 -36.28 26.29
CA TRP A 229 5.77 -34.93 26.78
C TRP A 229 6.94 -34.94 27.77
N ASP A 230 7.05 -36.01 28.57
CA ASP A 230 8.02 -36.14 29.66
C ASP A 230 9.48 -36.19 29.18
N GLU A 231 9.72 -36.45 27.89
CA GLU A 231 11.06 -36.36 27.30
C GLU A 231 11.59 -34.91 27.26
N GLY A 232 10.75 -33.90 27.49
CA GLY A 232 11.13 -32.49 27.57
C GLY A 232 11.58 -31.88 26.24
N ARG A 233 11.46 -32.60 25.12
CA ARG A 233 11.90 -32.14 23.79
C ARG A 233 10.85 -31.31 23.06
N ILE A 234 9.58 -31.46 23.42
CA ILE A 234 8.43 -30.75 22.84
C ILE A 234 7.47 -30.34 23.97
N ARG A 235 6.86 -29.17 23.83
CA ARG A 235 5.92 -28.63 24.81
C ARG A 235 4.72 -28.02 24.11
N LEU A 236 3.52 -28.46 24.49
CA LEU A 236 2.27 -27.84 24.04
C LEU A 236 2.14 -26.44 24.65
N VAL A 237 1.86 -25.44 23.82
CA VAL A 237 1.69 -24.05 24.25
C VAL A 237 0.26 -23.84 24.73
N THR A 238 0.01 -24.06 26.03
CA THR A 238 -1.30 -23.89 26.69
C THR A 238 -1.60 -22.44 27.08
N ASP A 239 -0.55 -21.63 27.22
CA ASP A 239 -0.61 -20.22 27.59
C ASP A 239 0.17 -19.37 26.59
N ALA A 240 -0.23 -18.10 26.46
CA ALA A 240 0.46 -17.15 25.60
C ALA A 240 1.91 -16.99 26.10
N THR A 241 2.86 -17.50 25.33
CA THR A 241 4.24 -17.70 25.80
C THR A 241 5.14 -16.67 25.14
N PRO A 242 5.86 -15.83 25.91
CA PRO A 242 6.89 -14.95 25.36
C PRO A 242 7.88 -15.75 24.52
N TRP A 243 8.21 -15.23 23.34
CA TRP A 243 9.19 -15.83 22.44
C TRP A 243 10.50 -15.06 22.61
N PRO A 244 11.42 -15.51 23.49
CA PRO A 244 12.61 -14.74 23.82
C PRO A 244 13.44 -14.44 22.57
N GLY A 245 13.99 -13.23 22.51
CA GLY A 245 15.03 -12.91 21.53
C GLY A 245 16.28 -13.73 21.86
N THR A 246 16.91 -14.29 20.84
CA THR A 246 18.20 -14.96 20.95
C THR A 246 19.18 -14.33 19.96
N ASP A 247 20.45 -14.71 19.98
CA ASP A 247 21.44 -14.26 18.97
C ASP A 247 21.12 -14.75 17.55
N ARG A 248 20.12 -15.62 17.40
CA ARG A 248 19.57 -16.07 16.12
C ARG A 248 18.12 -15.59 15.93
N PRO A 249 17.65 -15.44 14.67
CA PRO A 249 16.26 -15.09 14.40
C PRO A 249 15.31 -16.18 14.91
N ARG A 250 14.11 -15.76 15.33
CA ARG A 250 13.01 -16.67 15.66
C ARG A 250 12.61 -17.47 14.43
N ARG A 251 12.43 -18.78 14.57
CA ARG A 251 12.08 -19.68 13.47
C ARG A 251 10.90 -20.56 13.82
N ALA A 252 9.95 -20.69 12.90
CA ALA A 252 8.80 -21.58 13.08
C ALA A 252 8.55 -22.49 11.89
N GLY A 253 8.16 -23.72 12.18
CA GLY A 253 7.55 -24.62 11.21
C GLY A 253 6.03 -24.42 11.11
N VAL A 254 5.46 -24.71 9.93
CA VAL A 254 4.02 -24.83 9.73
C VAL A 254 3.74 -26.10 8.93
N SER A 255 2.96 -27.00 9.50
CA SER A 255 2.58 -28.28 8.91
C SER A 255 1.15 -28.25 8.39
N ALA A 256 0.91 -28.87 7.23
CA ALA A 256 -0.44 -29.18 6.77
C ALA A 256 -0.45 -30.54 6.06
N PHE A 257 -1.30 -31.45 6.55
CA PHE A 257 -1.42 -32.82 6.04
C PHE A 257 -2.78 -33.01 5.41
N GLY A 258 -2.79 -33.24 4.09
CA GLY A 258 -4.00 -33.30 3.28
C GLY A 258 -4.66 -34.68 3.36
N PHE A 259 -5.99 -34.69 3.32
CA PHE A 259 -6.73 -35.94 3.04
C PHE A 259 -6.27 -36.52 1.69
N GLY A 260 -6.03 -37.83 1.63
CA GLY A 260 -5.37 -38.47 0.49
C GLY A 260 -3.84 -38.44 0.54
N GLY A 261 -3.26 -37.87 1.60
CA GLY A 261 -1.86 -38.04 1.98
C GLY A 261 -0.87 -37.05 1.35
N THR A 262 -1.33 -35.99 0.66
CA THR A 262 -0.41 -34.94 0.18
C THR A 262 -0.12 -33.96 1.30
N ASP A 263 1.14 -33.88 1.69
CA ASP A 263 1.61 -33.13 2.84
C ASP A 263 2.51 -31.98 2.43
N ALA A 264 2.50 -30.91 3.22
CA ALA A 264 3.39 -29.77 3.06
C ALA A 264 3.92 -29.29 4.41
N HIS A 265 5.19 -28.89 4.43
CA HIS A 265 5.83 -28.29 5.58
C HIS A 265 6.63 -27.06 5.14
N VAL A 266 6.54 -25.98 5.92
CA VAL A 266 7.18 -24.69 5.64
C VAL A 266 7.95 -24.24 6.87
N ILE A 267 9.16 -23.71 6.69
CA ILE A 267 9.93 -23.04 7.75
C ILE A 267 9.99 -21.55 7.46
N LEU A 268 9.51 -20.77 8.43
CA LEU A 268 9.52 -19.32 8.47
C LEU A 268 10.65 -18.83 9.37
N GLU A 269 11.21 -17.68 9.05
CA GLU A 269 12.22 -17.00 9.85
C GLU A 269 11.87 -15.52 10.03
N GLN A 270 12.07 -15.03 11.25
CA GLN A 270 11.96 -13.62 11.57
C GLN A 270 13.02 -12.84 10.78
N THR A 271 12.61 -11.75 10.14
CA THR A 271 13.54 -10.79 9.57
C THR A 271 14.37 -10.14 10.68
N PRO A 272 15.68 -9.89 10.49
CA PRO A 272 16.41 -9.00 11.39
C PRO A 272 15.56 -7.76 11.58
N ALA A 273 15.39 -7.29 12.82
CA ALA A 273 14.69 -6.05 13.04
C ALA A 273 15.41 -5.01 12.17
N ASP A 274 14.73 -4.48 11.15
CA ASP A 274 15.19 -3.23 10.57
C ASP A 274 15.16 -2.27 11.76
N ASP A 275 16.33 -1.81 12.22
CA ASP A 275 16.38 -0.69 13.13
C ASP A 275 15.45 0.36 12.52
N PRO A 276 14.44 0.87 13.25
CA PRO A 276 13.69 2.00 12.75
C PRO A 276 14.75 3.03 12.36
N PRO A 277 14.74 3.56 11.12
CA PRO A 277 15.76 4.52 10.71
C PRO A 277 15.85 5.56 11.81
N ALA A 278 17.06 5.72 12.34
CA ALA A 278 17.36 6.64 13.42
C ALA A 278 16.65 7.96 13.12
N PRO A 279 16.11 8.68 14.13
CA PRO A 279 15.60 10.00 13.90
C PRO A 279 16.78 10.87 13.45
N GLU A 280 17.00 10.98 12.15
CA GLU A 280 17.86 12.01 11.60
C GLU A 280 17.19 13.34 11.95
N ALA A 281 17.95 14.13 12.71
CA ALA A 281 17.52 15.40 13.25
C ALA A 281 17.13 16.37 12.12
N ALA A 282 15.96 16.97 12.30
CA ALA A 282 15.42 18.17 11.66
C ALA A 282 16.17 18.73 10.43
N ALA A 283 15.62 18.45 9.24
CA ALA A 283 15.49 19.47 8.20
C ALA A 283 14.04 19.95 8.22
N GLY A 284 13.85 21.26 8.40
CA GLY A 284 12.58 21.92 8.69
C GLY A 284 11.52 21.80 7.59
N GLN A 285 10.27 22.02 8.01
CA GLN A 285 9.05 22.01 7.21
C GLN A 285 9.20 22.75 5.86
N ALA A 286 9.11 22.01 4.77
CA ALA A 286 8.83 22.55 3.45
C ALA A 286 7.31 22.80 3.28
N GLY A 287 6.81 23.91 3.83
CA GLY A 287 5.57 24.55 3.34
C GLY A 287 4.26 24.38 4.10
N GLY A 288 4.21 23.77 5.28
CA GLY A 288 3.02 23.72 6.16
C GLY A 288 1.82 22.88 5.65
N VAL A 289 1.61 22.82 4.34
CA VAL A 289 0.49 22.15 3.66
C VAL A 289 0.80 20.69 3.34
N THR A 290 -0.20 19.82 3.50
CA THR A 290 -0.16 18.39 3.23
C THR A 290 -1.33 17.98 2.33
N LEU A 291 -1.15 16.90 1.56
CA LEU A 291 -2.15 16.30 0.69
C LEU A 291 -2.54 14.91 1.20
N TRP A 292 -3.83 14.69 1.43
CA TRP A 292 -4.39 13.40 1.84
C TRP A 292 -5.29 12.82 0.77
N PRO A 293 -4.74 12.06 -0.21
CA PRO A 293 -5.54 11.46 -1.27
C PRO A 293 -6.35 10.28 -0.75
N VAL A 294 -7.62 10.22 -1.12
CA VAL A 294 -8.55 9.11 -0.84
C VAL A 294 -9.20 8.70 -2.15
N SER A 295 -9.44 7.40 -2.35
CA SER A 295 -10.11 6.92 -3.56
C SER A 295 -11.05 5.75 -3.32
N GLY A 296 -12.04 5.62 -4.21
CA GLY A 296 -13.03 4.54 -4.25
C GLY A 296 -13.33 4.09 -5.68
N CYS A 297 -13.80 2.85 -5.85
CA CYS A 297 -14.22 2.33 -7.16
C CYS A 297 -15.49 3.01 -7.70
N ASP A 298 -16.32 3.54 -6.80
CA ASP A 298 -17.52 4.33 -7.06
C ASP A 298 -17.67 5.40 -5.95
N PRO A 299 -18.63 6.35 -6.08
CA PRO A 299 -18.82 7.40 -5.09
C PRO A 299 -19.14 6.86 -3.69
N ALA A 300 -19.92 5.78 -3.56
CA ALA A 300 -20.30 5.23 -2.26
C ALA A 300 -19.08 4.60 -1.54
N ALA A 301 -18.22 3.92 -2.29
CA ALA A 301 -16.98 3.36 -1.76
C ALA A 301 -15.99 4.45 -1.32
N LEU A 302 -15.92 5.58 -2.04
CA LEU A 302 -15.11 6.73 -1.62
C LEU A 302 -15.57 7.27 -0.25
N ARG A 303 -16.88 7.45 -0.06
CA ARG A 303 -17.45 7.90 1.23
C ARG A 303 -17.17 6.91 2.35
N ALA A 304 -17.42 5.62 2.11
CA ALA A 304 -17.16 4.57 3.09
C ALA A 304 -15.67 4.47 3.45
N GLN A 305 -14.78 4.72 2.49
CA GLN A 305 -13.34 4.76 2.72
C GLN A 305 -12.94 5.97 3.57
N ALA A 306 -13.52 7.15 3.32
CA ALA A 306 -13.31 8.34 4.13
C ALA A 306 -13.79 8.13 5.58
N ALA A 307 -15.00 7.59 5.78
CA ALA A 307 -15.53 7.27 7.10
C ALA A 307 -14.65 6.27 7.88
N ARG A 308 -14.19 5.20 7.21
CA ARG A 308 -13.29 4.21 7.84
C ARG A 308 -11.94 4.82 8.22
N LEU A 309 -11.42 5.73 7.39
CA LEU A 309 -10.18 6.43 7.66
C LEU A 309 -10.34 7.41 8.84
N LEU A 310 -11.46 8.13 8.91
CA LEU A 310 -11.82 9.00 10.02
C LEU A 310 -11.81 8.22 11.35
N ASP A 311 -12.56 7.11 11.44
CA ASP A 311 -12.61 6.24 12.63
C ASP A 311 -11.21 5.72 13.04
N HIS A 312 -10.37 5.42 12.06
CA HIS A 312 -9.01 4.94 12.30
C HIS A 312 -8.13 6.02 12.93
N ILE A 313 -8.20 7.23 12.38
CA ILE A 313 -7.41 8.38 12.83
C ILE A 313 -7.88 8.83 14.22
N GLU A 314 -9.19 8.89 14.46
CA GLU A 314 -9.75 9.30 15.76
C GLU A 314 -9.36 8.36 16.91
N ARG A 315 -9.27 7.05 16.66
CA ARG A 315 -8.77 6.07 17.64
C ARG A 315 -7.26 6.14 17.89
N ARG A 316 -6.51 6.93 17.12
CA ARG A 316 -5.04 7.01 17.16
C ARG A 316 -4.58 8.48 17.08
N PRO A 317 -4.74 9.26 18.17
CA PRO A 317 -4.40 10.68 18.18
C PRO A 317 -2.92 10.97 17.91
N GLY A 318 -2.02 10.00 18.16
CA GLY A 318 -0.58 10.14 17.92
C GLY A 318 -0.13 10.03 16.46
N LEU A 319 -1.03 9.73 15.50
CA LEU A 319 -0.67 9.71 14.08
C LEU A 319 -0.48 11.13 13.54
N ARG A 320 0.71 11.41 12.99
CA ARG A 320 1.02 12.72 12.42
C ARG A 320 0.35 12.90 11.06
N PRO A 321 -0.14 14.11 10.73
CA PRO A 321 -0.79 14.35 9.44
C PRO A 321 0.13 14.10 8.24
N ALA A 322 1.42 14.43 8.32
CA ALA A 322 2.39 14.17 7.25
C ALA A 322 2.57 12.66 6.98
N ASP A 323 2.67 11.84 8.03
CA ASP A 323 2.76 10.37 7.93
C ASP A 323 1.52 9.78 7.23
N LEU A 324 0.34 10.29 7.58
CA LEU A 324 -0.92 9.90 6.93
C LEU A 324 -0.94 10.29 5.45
N GLY A 325 -0.48 11.50 5.12
CA GLY A 325 -0.38 11.99 3.73
C GLY A 325 0.52 11.10 2.88
N LEU A 326 1.76 10.87 3.35
CA LEU A 326 2.72 10.00 2.68
C LEU A 326 2.17 8.57 2.48
N SER A 327 1.54 8.03 3.54
CA SER A 327 1.01 6.66 3.51
C SER A 327 -0.16 6.53 2.53
N LEU A 328 -1.09 7.49 2.53
CA LEU A 328 -2.22 7.50 1.60
C LEU A 328 -1.75 7.65 0.15
N ALA A 329 -0.77 8.51 -0.08
CA ALA A 329 -0.25 8.81 -1.41
C ALA A 329 0.59 7.68 -2.01
N THR A 330 1.35 6.94 -1.20
CA THR A 330 2.35 5.97 -1.69
C THR A 330 2.03 4.50 -1.43
N SER A 331 1.01 4.19 -0.62
CA SER A 331 0.65 2.80 -0.25
C SER A 331 -0.78 2.41 -0.60
N ARG A 332 -1.49 3.23 -1.38
CA ARG A 332 -2.86 2.97 -1.82
C ARG A 332 -2.99 3.05 -3.33
N ALA A 333 -3.83 2.19 -3.88
CA ALA A 333 -4.21 2.26 -5.28
C ALA A 333 -5.03 3.54 -5.53
N ALA A 334 -4.71 4.23 -6.62
CA ALA A 334 -5.45 5.42 -7.07
C ALA A 334 -6.67 5.00 -7.91
N LEU A 335 -7.79 4.72 -7.25
CA LEU A 335 -9.03 4.25 -7.89
C LEU A 335 -9.73 5.37 -8.67
N ARG A 336 -10.88 5.03 -9.28
CA ARG A 336 -11.61 5.89 -10.22
C ARG A 336 -12.13 7.17 -9.57
N HIS A 337 -12.81 7.09 -8.43
CA HIS A 337 -13.34 8.27 -7.77
C HIS A 337 -12.31 8.72 -6.75
N ARG A 338 -11.74 9.90 -6.97
CA ARG A 338 -10.64 10.45 -6.17
C ARG A 338 -11.13 11.69 -5.44
N ALA A 339 -10.67 11.82 -4.21
CA ALA A 339 -10.68 13.06 -3.49
C ALA A 339 -9.29 13.32 -2.89
N VAL A 340 -8.97 14.59 -2.67
CA VAL A 340 -7.77 14.99 -1.94
C VAL A 340 -8.20 16.05 -0.94
N VAL A 341 -7.95 15.78 0.34
CA VAL A 341 -8.03 16.83 1.36
C VAL A 341 -6.71 17.58 1.35
N VAL A 342 -6.76 18.89 1.24
CA VAL A 342 -5.62 19.81 1.28
C VAL A 342 -5.67 20.56 2.60
N GLY A 343 -4.56 20.71 3.31
CA GLY A 343 -4.57 21.50 4.54
C GLY A 343 -3.30 21.35 5.34
N GLU A 344 -3.22 22.03 6.47
CA GLU A 344 -1.98 22.15 7.25
C GLU A 344 -2.08 21.38 8.58
N SER A 345 -3.31 21.12 9.02
CA SER A 345 -3.57 20.60 10.34
C SER A 345 -4.33 19.28 10.31
N ARG A 346 -4.23 18.57 11.43
CA ARG A 346 -5.09 17.41 11.70
C ARG A 346 -6.58 17.78 11.65
N ARG A 347 -6.95 19.02 12.01
CA ARG A 347 -8.32 19.49 11.96
C ARG A 347 -8.82 19.54 10.52
N ASP A 348 -8.03 20.12 9.61
CA ASP A 348 -8.38 20.20 8.18
C ASP A 348 -8.60 18.81 7.60
N LEU A 349 -7.71 17.86 7.93
CA LEU A 349 -7.85 16.46 7.56
C LEU A 349 -9.18 15.85 8.06
N LEU A 350 -9.47 15.98 9.36
CA LEU A 350 -10.69 15.40 9.94
C LEU A 350 -11.96 16.04 9.35
N ASP A 351 -11.97 17.36 9.20
CA ASP A 351 -13.11 18.10 8.64
C ASP A 351 -13.33 17.74 7.17
N GLY A 352 -12.25 17.57 6.40
CA GLY A 352 -12.32 17.11 5.01
C GLY A 352 -12.80 15.67 4.88
N LEU A 353 -12.33 14.75 5.75
CA LEU A 353 -12.81 13.37 5.77
C LEU A 353 -14.28 13.25 6.18
N ARG A 354 -14.75 14.09 7.11
CA ARG A 354 -16.17 14.19 7.47
C ARG A 354 -17.00 14.65 6.28
N ALA A 355 -16.58 15.72 5.60
CA ALA A 355 -17.26 16.20 4.41
C ALA A 355 -17.36 15.12 3.32
N LEU A 356 -16.27 14.38 3.10
CA LEU A 356 -16.25 13.24 2.19
C LEU A 356 -17.20 12.11 2.63
N ALA A 357 -17.22 11.75 3.90
CA ALA A 357 -18.08 10.70 4.43
C ALA A 357 -19.57 11.06 4.29
N ASP A 358 -19.92 12.32 4.60
CA ASP A 358 -21.29 12.84 4.61
C ASP A 358 -21.79 13.30 3.23
N ALA A 359 -20.94 13.23 2.21
CA ALA A 359 -21.22 13.73 0.85
C ALA A 359 -21.50 15.24 0.80
N THR A 360 -20.88 16.02 1.68
CA THR A 360 -20.99 17.48 1.71
C THR A 360 -19.77 18.14 1.06
N SER A 361 -19.92 19.39 0.63
CA SER A 361 -18.82 20.16 0.06
C SER A 361 -17.98 20.78 1.17
N ALA A 362 -16.66 20.77 1.00
CA ALA A 362 -15.72 21.52 1.82
C ALA A 362 -14.68 22.19 0.91
N PRO A 363 -14.32 23.46 1.17
CA PRO A 363 -13.49 24.25 0.25
C PRO A 363 -12.07 23.68 0.08
N HIS A 364 -11.57 22.95 1.07
CA HIS A 364 -10.26 22.31 1.08
C HIS A 364 -10.28 20.84 0.65
N VAL A 365 -11.38 20.40 0.04
CA VAL A 365 -11.55 19.04 -0.51
C VAL A 365 -11.74 19.11 -2.01
N VAL A 366 -10.77 18.56 -2.74
CA VAL A 366 -10.81 18.48 -4.20
C VAL A 366 -11.34 17.12 -4.63
N HIS A 367 -12.35 17.11 -5.51
CA HIS A 367 -12.91 15.90 -6.10
C HIS A 367 -12.56 15.75 -7.58
N GLY A 368 -12.43 14.51 -8.05
CA GLY A 368 -12.26 14.24 -9.47
C GLY A 368 -12.36 12.77 -9.85
N GLU A 369 -12.49 12.55 -11.16
CA GLU A 369 -12.34 11.25 -11.79
C GLU A 369 -11.28 11.36 -12.90
N PRO A 370 -10.40 10.35 -13.05
CA PRO A 370 -9.49 10.25 -14.18
C PRO A 370 -10.23 10.26 -15.52
N VAL A 371 -9.76 11.10 -16.43
CA VAL A 371 -10.27 11.19 -17.80
C VAL A 371 -9.53 10.21 -18.73
N ARG A 372 -10.28 9.49 -19.58
CA ARG A 372 -9.75 8.42 -20.47
C ARG A 372 -8.65 8.87 -21.44
N ARG A 373 -8.62 10.15 -21.81
CA ARG A 373 -7.62 10.75 -22.71
C ARG A 373 -6.98 11.97 -22.06
N HIS A 374 -6.52 11.78 -20.82
CA HIS A 374 -5.90 12.84 -20.03
C HIS A 374 -4.81 13.58 -20.81
N ARG A 375 -4.96 14.89 -20.95
CA ARG A 375 -3.94 15.80 -21.49
C ARG A 375 -3.75 16.95 -20.53
N LEU A 376 -2.52 17.21 -20.14
CA LEU A 376 -2.18 18.39 -19.36
C LEU A 376 -1.63 19.48 -20.29
N VAL A 377 -2.27 20.65 -20.28
CA VAL A 377 -1.80 21.86 -20.94
C VAL A 377 -1.43 22.87 -19.87
N VAL A 378 -0.18 23.34 -19.89
CA VAL A 378 0.27 24.43 -19.02
C VAL A 378 0.12 25.75 -19.76
N LEU A 379 -0.54 26.71 -19.11
CA LEU A 379 -0.73 28.08 -19.59
C LEU A 379 0.20 28.99 -18.80
N LEU A 380 1.08 29.71 -19.50
CA LEU A 380 1.98 30.70 -18.92
C LEU A 380 1.39 32.08 -19.24
N THR A 381 0.69 32.67 -18.28
CA THR A 381 -0.07 33.91 -18.52
C THR A 381 0.74 35.12 -18.08
N GLY A 382 0.97 36.04 -19.01
CA GLY A 382 1.85 37.18 -18.79
C GLY A 382 1.30 38.31 -17.93
N HIS A 383 0.33 38.04 -17.04
CA HIS A 383 -0.21 39.06 -16.16
C HIS A 383 0.78 39.44 -15.06
N ALA A 384 0.68 40.71 -14.67
CA ALA A 384 1.34 41.31 -13.54
C ALA A 384 1.23 40.43 -12.28
N LEU A 385 2.37 40.10 -11.67
CA LEU A 385 2.39 39.48 -10.34
C LEU A 385 2.75 40.55 -9.29
N ALA A 386 2.02 40.52 -8.17
CA ALA A 386 2.26 41.43 -7.07
C ALA A 386 3.70 41.34 -6.54
N PRO A 387 4.26 42.42 -5.97
CA PRO A 387 5.51 42.36 -5.22
C PRO A 387 5.47 41.29 -4.13
N GLY A 388 6.58 40.55 -3.97
CA GLY A 388 6.67 39.43 -3.03
C GLY A 388 6.13 38.08 -3.55
N THR A 389 5.43 38.04 -4.70
CA THR A 389 4.96 36.76 -5.25
C THR A 389 6.12 35.82 -5.55
N GLY A 390 6.03 34.59 -5.07
CA GLY A 390 7.06 33.54 -5.14
C GLY A 390 7.85 33.38 -3.84
N LYS A 391 7.71 34.28 -2.86
CA LYS A 391 8.47 34.21 -1.61
C LYS A 391 8.13 32.98 -0.77
N GLN A 392 6.85 32.67 -0.61
CA GLN A 392 6.46 31.51 0.20
C GLN A 392 6.89 30.21 -0.49
N LEU A 393 6.83 30.18 -1.83
CA LEU A 393 7.33 29.04 -2.61
C LEU A 393 8.85 28.88 -2.53
N TYR A 394 9.59 30.00 -2.53
CA TYR A 394 11.04 30.02 -2.35
C TYR A 394 11.45 29.44 -1.00
N ASP A 395 10.79 29.89 0.07
CA ASP A 395 11.09 29.44 1.43
C ASP A 395 10.66 27.97 1.64
N ALA A 396 9.57 27.54 0.99
CA ALA A 396 9.00 26.20 1.18
C ALA A 396 9.62 25.12 0.30
N PHE A 397 10.00 25.40 -0.95
CA PHE A 397 10.31 24.35 -1.93
C PHE A 397 11.71 24.51 -2.54
N PRO A 398 12.68 23.64 -2.17
CA PRO A 398 14.05 23.73 -2.68
C PRO A 398 14.16 23.67 -4.21
N ALA A 399 13.31 22.89 -4.88
CA ALA A 399 13.28 22.81 -6.34
C ALA A 399 12.81 24.12 -6.99
N PHE A 400 11.88 24.82 -6.36
CA PHE A 400 11.46 26.16 -6.79
C PHE A 400 12.60 27.15 -6.55
N ALA A 401 13.17 27.18 -5.35
CA ALA A 401 14.24 28.11 -4.98
C ALA A 401 15.45 28.00 -5.92
N ALA A 402 15.92 26.78 -6.20
CA ALA A 402 17.03 26.55 -7.12
C ALA A 402 16.76 27.04 -8.55
N ALA A 403 15.54 26.81 -9.05
CA ALA A 403 15.14 27.27 -10.38
C ALA A 403 15.00 28.81 -10.42
N PHE A 404 14.41 29.40 -9.38
CA PHE A 404 14.26 30.84 -9.23
C PHE A 404 15.62 31.54 -9.15
N ASP A 405 16.54 31.02 -8.34
CA ASP A 405 17.91 31.53 -8.22
C ASP A 405 18.67 31.49 -9.54
N THR A 406 18.48 30.43 -10.32
CA THR A 406 19.09 30.31 -11.66
C THR A 406 18.59 31.41 -12.60
N VAL A 407 17.29 31.72 -12.56
CA VAL A 407 16.70 32.80 -13.37
C VAL A 407 17.17 34.17 -12.88
N CYS A 408 17.16 34.41 -11.57
CA CYS A 408 17.62 35.68 -10.99
C CYS A 408 19.09 35.95 -11.32
N ALA A 409 19.97 34.96 -11.22
CA ALA A 409 21.38 35.12 -11.58
C ALA A 409 21.58 35.49 -13.06
N ALA A 410 20.72 34.99 -13.96
CA ALA A 410 20.75 35.38 -15.37
C ALA A 410 20.20 36.80 -15.59
N LEU A 411 19.17 37.21 -14.84
CA LEU A 411 18.62 38.57 -14.88
C LEU A 411 19.59 39.61 -14.31
N ASP A 412 20.35 39.28 -13.26
CA ASP A 412 21.36 40.15 -12.64
C ASP A 412 22.45 40.61 -13.64
N ALA A 413 22.70 39.83 -14.70
CA ALA A 413 23.62 40.22 -15.77
C ALA A 413 23.10 41.41 -16.61
N HIS A 414 21.80 41.70 -16.52
CA HIS A 414 21.15 42.74 -17.31
C HIS A 414 20.44 43.80 -16.46
N LEU A 415 20.05 43.46 -15.24
CA LEU A 415 19.50 44.37 -14.26
C LEU A 415 20.65 44.94 -13.43
N GLY A 416 20.74 46.27 -13.30
CA GLY A 416 21.79 46.94 -12.51
C GLY A 416 21.67 46.74 -10.98
N PHE A 417 20.92 45.73 -10.52
CA PHE A 417 20.61 45.44 -9.12
C PHE A 417 20.26 43.95 -8.95
N PRO A 418 20.38 43.39 -7.72
CA PRO A 418 20.00 42.00 -7.46
C PRO A 418 18.50 41.75 -7.66
N ALA A 419 18.15 40.97 -8.68
CA ALA A 419 16.78 40.69 -9.11
C ALA A 419 15.98 39.96 -8.03
N ARG A 420 16.60 38.99 -7.34
CA ARG A 420 15.95 38.19 -6.30
C ARG A 420 15.37 39.06 -5.18
N ASP A 421 16.19 39.94 -4.61
CA ASP A 421 15.78 40.78 -3.48
C ASP A 421 14.68 41.76 -3.93
N ALA A 422 14.82 42.35 -5.13
CA ALA A 422 13.81 43.24 -5.70
C ALA A 422 12.47 42.55 -6.02
N MET A 423 12.48 41.25 -6.35
CA MET A 423 11.26 40.48 -6.65
C MET A 423 10.55 39.98 -5.40
N LEU A 424 11.31 39.49 -4.41
CA LEU A 424 10.80 38.83 -3.20
C LEU A 424 10.45 39.81 -2.07
N THR A 425 10.90 41.06 -2.15
CA THR A 425 10.53 42.10 -1.18
C THR A 425 9.07 42.53 -1.43
N GLU A 426 8.26 42.49 -0.37
CA GLU A 426 6.88 43.01 -0.40
C GLU A 426 6.89 44.53 -0.58
N ALA A 427 5.83 45.09 -1.18
CA ALA A 427 5.74 46.53 -1.37
C ALA A 427 5.69 47.23 -0.01
N ASP A 428 6.68 48.08 0.27
CA ASP A 428 6.66 48.96 1.43
C ASP A 428 5.70 50.13 1.15
N THR A 429 4.76 50.39 2.06
CA THR A 429 3.72 51.42 1.86
C THR A 429 4.27 52.85 1.81
N ASP A 430 5.55 53.05 2.16
CA ASP A 430 6.26 54.35 2.16
C ASP A 430 7.45 54.43 1.16
N ALA A 431 7.67 53.45 0.28
CA ALA A 431 8.87 53.41 -0.56
C ALA A 431 8.73 54.12 -1.93
N GLY A 432 9.43 55.25 -2.06
CA GLY A 432 10.39 55.55 -3.16
C GLY A 432 9.92 55.51 -4.64
N PRO A 433 10.82 55.74 -5.60
CA PRO A 433 10.48 55.87 -7.02
C PRO A 433 9.94 54.58 -7.62
N ALA A 434 9.17 54.72 -8.72
CA ALA A 434 8.52 53.63 -9.44
C ALA A 434 9.48 52.47 -9.79
N PRO A 435 9.01 51.21 -9.77
CA PRO A 435 9.84 50.05 -10.08
C PRO A 435 10.51 50.20 -11.45
N ALA A 436 11.76 49.72 -11.55
CA ALA A 436 12.51 49.73 -12.80
C ALA A 436 11.70 49.08 -13.94
N ALA A 437 11.74 49.69 -15.13
CA ALA A 437 11.04 49.16 -16.30
C ALA A 437 11.39 47.68 -16.53
N GLY A 438 10.38 46.83 -16.69
CA GLY A 438 10.56 45.39 -16.94
C GLY A 438 10.57 44.48 -15.70
N LEU A 439 10.68 45.01 -14.47
CA LEU A 439 10.76 44.19 -13.25
C LEU A 439 9.53 43.28 -13.04
N GLU A 440 8.35 43.77 -13.40
CA GLU A 440 7.10 43.02 -13.32
C GLU A 440 7.05 41.83 -14.29
N SER A 441 7.46 42.05 -15.54
CA SER A 441 7.60 41.00 -16.55
C SER A 441 8.67 39.98 -16.15
N ALA A 442 9.78 40.46 -15.60
CA ALA A 442 10.84 39.60 -15.09
C ALA A 442 10.37 38.73 -13.91
N ARG A 443 9.57 39.28 -12.99
CA ARG A 443 8.96 38.52 -11.88
C ARG A 443 8.03 37.44 -12.41
N ALA A 444 7.12 37.79 -13.33
CA ALA A 444 6.21 36.82 -13.93
C ALA A 444 6.97 35.67 -14.60
N PHE A 445 7.99 35.98 -15.40
CA PHE A 445 8.86 34.98 -16.03
C PHE A 445 9.57 34.08 -15.01
N ALA A 446 10.22 34.66 -13.99
CA ALA A 446 10.97 33.91 -12.98
C ALA A 446 10.08 32.96 -12.18
N VAL A 447 8.91 33.45 -11.72
CA VAL A 447 7.94 32.65 -10.97
C VAL A 447 7.36 31.53 -11.84
N GLN A 448 7.02 31.81 -13.11
CA GLN A 448 6.51 30.81 -14.04
C GLN A 448 7.50 29.68 -14.32
N VAL A 449 8.76 30.02 -14.61
CA VAL A 449 9.81 29.03 -14.85
C VAL A 449 10.06 28.21 -13.59
N ALA A 450 10.15 28.84 -12.42
CA ALA A 450 10.37 28.15 -11.16
C ALA A 450 9.20 27.23 -10.76
N LEU A 451 7.94 27.67 -10.93
CA LEU A 451 6.75 26.83 -10.75
C LEU A 451 6.74 25.63 -11.68
N PHE A 452 7.10 25.84 -12.95
CA PHE A 452 7.17 24.75 -13.92
C PHE A 452 8.20 23.69 -13.49
N ARG A 453 9.40 24.12 -13.06
CA ARG A 453 10.45 23.21 -12.56
C ARG A 453 10.05 22.51 -11.27
N LEU A 454 9.31 23.17 -10.37
CA LEU A 454 8.73 22.55 -9.18
C LEU A 454 7.78 21.41 -9.56
N LEU A 455 6.84 21.66 -10.46
CA LEU A 455 5.91 20.63 -10.95
C LEU A 455 6.64 19.47 -11.63
N GLU A 456 7.68 19.78 -12.42
CA GLU A 456 8.51 18.73 -13.02
C GLU A 456 9.24 17.88 -11.98
N SER A 457 9.70 18.48 -10.87
CA SER A 457 10.33 17.74 -9.77
C SER A 457 9.35 16.74 -9.13
N TRP A 458 8.06 17.06 -9.12
CA TRP A 458 6.98 16.16 -8.67
C TRP A 458 6.50 15.19 -9.76
N GLY A 459 7.23 15.07 -10.87
CA GLY A 459 6.90 14.13 -11.94
C GLY A 459 5.73 14.56 -12.82
N VAL A 460 5.21 15.78 -12.65
CA VAL A 460 4.19 16.33 -13.56
C VAL A 460 4.85 16.57 -14.91
N ARG A 461 4.25 16.03 -15.98
CA ARG A 461 4.74 16.13 -17.35
C ARG A 461 3.64 16.68 -18.25
N PRO A 462 3.68 17.98 -18.62
CA PRO A 462 2.69 18.54 -19.52
C PRO A 462 2.89 18.01 -20.94
N GLY A 463 1.79 17.78 -21.65
CA GLY A 463 1.83 17.44 -23.08
C GLY A 463 2.01 18.67 -23.97
N THR A 464 1.61 19.83 -23.46
CA THR A 464 1.72 21.12 -24.15
C THR A 464 1.99 22.22 -23.13
N VAL A 465 2.85 23.18 -23.48
CA VAL A 465 3.03 24.45 -22.77
C VAL A 465 2.65 25.56 -23.75
N ARG A 466 1.89 26.56 -23.30
CA ARG A 466 1.46 27.71 -24.12
C ARG A 466 1.65 29.01 -23.35
N GLY A 467 2.39 29.94 -23.93
CA GLY A 467 2.63 31.25 -23.41
C GLY A 467 1.72 32.31 -24.02
N TYR A 468 1.31 33.26 -23.19
CA TYR A 468 0.54 34.44 -23.59
C TYR A 468 1.20 35.69 -23.00
N GLY A 469 1.39 36.73 -23.82
CA GLY A 469 2.17 37.91 -23.39
C GLY A 469 3.62 37.52 -23.02
N VAL A 470 4.12 38.02 -21.89
CA VAL A 470 5.47 37.67 -21.38
C VAL A 470 5.65 36.16 -21.17
N GLY A 471 4.58 35.40 -20.94
CA GLY A 471 4.65 33.95 -20.80
C GLY A 471 5.13 33.23 -22.06
N ARG A 472 5.15 33.87 -23.24
CA ARG A 472 5.79 33.31 -24.45
C ARG A 472 7.30 33.15 -24.31
N LEU A 473 7.97 34.07 -23.63
CA LEU A 473 9.40 33.94 -23.33
C LEU A 473 9.64 32.72 -22.44
N ALA A 474 8.77 32.51 -21.44
CA ALA A 474 8.83 31.32 -20.59
C ALA A 474 8.53 30.04 -21.38
N GLU A 475 7.58 30.03 -22.31
CA GLU A 475 7.32 28.88 -23.21
C GLU A 475 8.55 28.55 -24.07
N GLU A 476 9.13 29.55 -24.73
CA GLU A 476 10.28 29.38 -25.62
C GLU A 476 11.51 28.89 -24.85
N HIS A 477 11.74 29.42 -23.64
CA HIS A 477 12.78 28.94 -22.75
C HIS A 477 12.55 27.48 -22.30
N LEU A 478 11.36 27.17 -21.77
CA LEU A 478 11.03 25.84 -21.24
C LEU A 478 11.01 24.76 -22.33
N SER A 479 10.70 25.14 -23.57
CA SER A 479 10.77 24.25 -24.75
C SER A 479 12.16 24.16 -25.38
N GLY A 480 13.15 24.92 -24.88
CA GLY A 480 14.53 24.92 -25.37
C GLY A 480 14.74 25.65 -26.69
N LYS A 481 13.73 26.40 -27.18
CA LYS A 481 13.84 27.23 -28.39
C LYS A 481 14.68 28.49 -28.16
N GLN A 482 14.70 28.98 -26.93
CA GLN A 482 15.46 30.14 -26.51
C GLN A 482 16.28 29.82 -25.25
N SER A 483 17.53 30.28 -25.20
CA SER A 483 18.36 30.11 -24.00
C SER A 483 17.88 31.01 -22.86
N LEU A 484 18.22 30.66 -21.61
CA LEU A 484 17.86 31.49 -20.45
C LEU A 484 18.42 32.92 -20.54
N PRO A 485 19.70 33.15 -20.88
CA PRO A 485 20.23 34.50 -21.02
C PRO A 485 19.53 35.33 -22.10
N GLU A 486 19.17 34.73 -23.25
CA GLU A 486 18.44 35.42 -24.31
C GLU A 486 17.03 35.83 -23.86
N ALA A 487 16.33 34.95 -23.13
CA ALA A 487 15.02 35.26 -22.57
C ALA A 487 15.11 36.37 -21.51
N CYS A 488 16.14 36.35 -20.65
CA CYS A 488 16.41 37.38 -19.66
C CYS A 488 16.73 38.74 -20.29
N ALA A 489 17.52 38.77 -21.38
CA ALA A 489 17.82 39.99 -22.10
C ALA A 489 16.56 40.66 -22.69
N ALA A 490 15.57 39.87 -23.10
CA ALA A 490 14.30 40.38 -23.62
C ALA A 490 13.40 41.03 -22.55
N LEU A 491 13.72 40.89 -21.26
CA LEU A 491 12.93 41.37 -20.11
C LEU A 491 13.43 42.71 -19.54
N THR A 492 14.49 43.30 -20.13
CA THR A 492 15.15 44.51 -19.59
C THR A 492 14.53 45.81 -20.09
N GLY A 493 13.47 45.73 -20.87
CA GLY A 493 12.63 46.84 -21.33
C GLY A 493 11.15 46.46 -21.24
N PRO A 494 10.22 47.39 -21.52
CA PRO A 494 8.81 47.05 -21.58
C PRO A 494 8.59 45.99 -22.66
N TYR A 495 7.96 44.87 -22.28
CA TYR A 495 7.61 43.81 -23.22
C TYR A 495 6.78 44.39 -24.37
N ASP A 496 7.28 44.27 -25.60
CA ASP A 496 6.74 44.88 -26.81
C ASP A 496 5.79 43.95 -27.59
N GLY A 497 5.58 42.73 -27.08
CA GLY A 497 4.64 41.78 -27.67
C GLY A 497 3.17 42.15 -27.41
N PRO A 498 2.23 41.50 -28.12
CA PRO A 498 0.81 41.81 -28.00
C PRO A 498 0.32 41.54 -26.58
N ALA A 499 -0.15 42.59 -25.91
CA ALA A 499 -0.91 42.47 -24.67
C ALA A 499 -2.21 41.71 -24.96
N GLN A 500 -2.47 40.64 -24.22
CA GLN A 500 -3.72 39.89 -24.32
C GLN A 500 -4.45 39.95 -23.00
N ALA A 501 -5.68 40.45 -23.03
CA ALA A 501 -6.55 40.45 -21.85
C ALA A 501 -6.92 39.00 -21.48
N PRO A 502 -7.12 38.69 -20.18
CA PRO A 502 -7.46 37.35 -19.72
C PRO A 502 -8.66 36.74 -20.45
N GLY A 503 -9.68 37.55 -20.76
CA GLY A 503 -10.87 37.12 -21.49
C GLY A 503 -10.58 36.58 -22.89
N GLY A 504 -9.68 37.22 -23.63
CA GLY A 504 -9.28 36.76 -24.97
C GLY A 504 -8.45 35.48 -24.92
N VAL A 505 -7.61 35.33 -23.89
CA VAL A 505 -6.88 34.08 -23.65
C VAL A 505 -7.84 32.94 -23.30
N ALA A 506 -8.79 33.19 -22.40
CA ALA A 506 -9.81 32.22 -22.02
C ALA A 506 -10.64 31.76 -23.23
N GLU A 507 -11.02 32.67 -24.13
CA GLU A 507 -11.72 32.30 -25.37
C GLU A 507 -10.88 31.40 -26.28
N GLN A 508 -9.59 31.71 -26.47
CA GLN A 508 -8.67 30.86 -27.24
C GLN A 508 -8.50 29.47 -26.61
N VAL A 509 -8.42 29.42 -25.28
CA VAL A 509 -8.36 28.15 -24.54
C VAL A 509 -9.65 27.35 -24.74
N ARG A 510 -10.84 27.97 -24.61
CA ARG A 510 -12.12 27.30 -24.88
C ARG A 510 -12.19 26.76 -26.31
N ALA A 511 -11.78 27.55 -27.29
CA ALA A 511 -11.84 27.17 -28.70
C ALA A 511 -10.87 26.02 -29.05
N SER A 512 -9.73 25.90 -28.36
CA SER A 512 -8.72 24.88 -28.62
C SER A 512 -8.80 23.66 -27.70
N ALA A 513 -9.61 23.72 -26.64
CA ALA A 513 -9.76 22.66 -25.66
C ALA A 513 -10.35 21.39 -26.29
N LYS A 514 -9.69 20.26 -26.01
CA LYS A 514 -10.18 18.94 -26.41
C LYS A 514 -10.75 18.21 -25.19
N ASP A 515 -11.66 17.29 -25.43
CA ASP A 515 -12.19 16.43 -24.36
C ASP A 515 -11.05 15.73 -23.59
N GLY A 516 -11.17 15.71 -22.27
CA GLY A 516 -10.15 15.20 -21.35
C GLY A 516 -8.92 16.09 -21.12
N THR A 517 -8.91 17.33 -21.63
CA THR A 517 -7.83 18.29 -21.37
C THR A 517 -8.02 18.99 -20.02
N VAL A 518 -6.97 18.98 -19.21
CA VAL A 518 -6.84 19.76 -17.97
C VAL A 518 -5.85 20.89 -18.24
N HIS A 519 -6.25 22.12 -17.91
CA HIS A 519 -5.41 23.31 -18.05
C HIS A 519 -4.88 23.73 -16.69
N LEU A 520 -3.57 23.97 -16.62
CA LEU A 520 -2.90 24.49 -15.44
C LEU A 520 -2.32 25.87 -15.75
N GLU A 521 -2.81 26.90 -15.09
CA GLU A 521 -2.27 28.24 -15.23
C GLU A 521 -1.15 28.49 -14.23
N LEU A 522 0.04 28.86 -14.74
CA LEU A 522 1.15 29.38 -13.94
C LEU A 522 1.20 30.89 -14.18
N GLY A 523 0.84 31.67 -13.17
CA GLY A 523 0.73 33.12 -13.29
C GLY A 523 -0.48 33.68 -12.55
N GLY A 524 -1.06 34.72 -13.13
CA GLY A 524 -2.00 35.62 -12.47
C GLY A 524 -3.39 35.09 -12.14
N HIS A 525 -3.71 33.80 -12.31
CA HIS A 525 -5.00 33.12 -11.97
C HIS A 525 -6.26 33.48 -12.77
N GLU A 526 -6.28 34.61 -13.50
CA GLU A 526 -7.51 35.17 -14.06
C GLU A 526 -8.08 34.33 -15.21
N VAL A 527 -7.22 33.62 -15.97
CA VAL A 527 -7.68 32.79 -17.08
C VAL A 527 -8.40 31.55 -16.54
N ALA A 528 -7.85 30.90 -15.51
CA ALA A 528 -8.49 29.75 -14.87
C ALA A 528 -9.82 30.14 -14.23
N GLU A 529 -9.89 31.30 -13.58
CA GLU A 529 -11.14 31.83 -13.01
C GLU A 529 -12.23 32.02 -14.08
N LEU A 530 -11.88 32.63 -15.22
CA LEU A 530 -12.80 32.85 -16.34
C LEU A 530 -13.26 31.55 -17.04
N LEU A 531 -12.54 30.46 -16.85
CA LEU A 531 -12.89 29.14 -17.38
C LEU A 531 -13.68 28.30 -16.39
N ASP A 532 -13.66 28.65 -15.11
CA ASP A 532 -14.35 27.90 -14.07
C ASP A 532 -15.87 27.89 -14.29
N GLY A 533 -16.48 26.72 -14.12
CA GLY A 533 -17.92 26.48 -14.34
C GLY A 533 -18.47 26.72 -15.77
N THR A 534 -17.69 27.30 -16.69
CA THR A 534 -18.18 27.79 -18.00
C THR A 534 -17.41 27.23 -19.19
N GLY A 535 -16.35 26.44 -18.95
CA GLY A 535 -15.47 25.97 -19.99
C GLY A 535 -14.69 24.69 -19.63
N PRO A 536 -13.54 24.43 -20.29
CA PRO A 536 -12.68 23.30 -19.96
C PRO A 536 -12.15 23.42 -18.53
N HIS A 537 -11.83 22.27 -17.92
CA HIS A 537 -11.29 22.26 -16.56
C HIS A 537 -9.95 22.99 -16.52
N ALA A 538 -9.90 24.08 -15.74
CA ALA A 538 -8.73 24.92 -15.55
C ALA A 538 -8.48 25.13 -14.06
N VAL A 539 -7.20 25.18 -13.67
CA VAL A 539 -6.79 25.37 -12.28
C VAL A 539 -5.58 26.30 -12.27
N ALA A 540 -5.54 27.23 -11.33
CA ALA A 540 -4.41 28.14 -11.17
C ALA A 540 -3.46 27.65 -10.07
N ALA A 541 -2.15 27.73 -10.33
CA ALA A 541 -1.12 27.40 -9.35
C ALA A 541 -0.88 28.51 -8.31
N LEU A 542 -1.32 29.74 -8.60
CA LEU A 542 -1.30 30.88 -7.69
C LEU A 542 -2.70 31.47 -7.64
N ARG A 543 -3.11 32.02 -6.50
CA ARG A 543 -4.40 32.71 -6.32
C ARG A 543 -4.26 33.84 -5.29
N PRO A 544 -4.81 35.03 -5.56
CA PRO A 544 -4.87 36.12 -4.59
C PRO A 544 -5.60 35.68 -3.32
N GLY A 545 -5.08 36.12 -2.17
CA GLY A 545 -5.67 35.80 -0.86
C GLY A 545 -5.50 34.35 -0.41
N VAL A 546 -4.79 33.50 -1.17
CA VAL A 546 -4.45 32.13 -0.79
C VAL A 546 -2.93 32.03 -0.64
N ALA A 547 -2.46 31.39 0.43
CA ALA A 547 -1.04 31.10 0.59
C ALA A 547 -0.51 30.31 -0.62
N GLU A 548 0.66 30.69 -1.13
CA GLU A 548 1.17 30.19 -2.41
C GLU A 548 1.40 28.68 -2.39
N ALA A 549 1.93 28.16 -1.27
CA ALA A 549 2.11 26.73 -1.06
C ALA A 549 0.76 25.98 -1.12
N THR A 550 -0.28 26.53 -0.50
CA THR A 550 -1.64 25.97 -0.52
C THR A 550 -2.26 26.03 -1.91
N ALA A 551 -2.05 27.12 -2.67
CA ALA A 551 -2.54 27.25 -4.04
C ALA A 551 -1.90 26.19 -4.97
N VAL A 552 -0.57 26.02 -4.90
CA VAL A 552 0.16 25.01 -5.68
C VAL A 552 -0.24 23.59 -5.28
N ALA A 553 -0.36 23.32 -3.97
CA ALA A 553 -0.80 22.01 -3.48
C ALA A 553 -2.24 21.68 -3.93
N THR A 554 -3.13 22.68 -3.92
CA THR A 554 -4.50 22.54 -4.42
C THR A 554 -4.52 22.29 -5.93
N ALA A 555 -3.68 22.98 -6.70
CA ALA A 555 -3.53 22.71 -8.12
C ALA A 555 -3.07 21.27 -8.37
N LEU A 556 -2.05 20.79 -7.64
CA LEU A 556 -1.59 19.40 -7.73
C LEU A 556 -2.69 18.39 -7.37
N ALA A 557 -3.50 18.69 -6.35
CA ALA A 557 -4.66 17.88 -5.97
C ALA A 557 -5.66 17.74 -7.12
N HIS A 558 -5.99 18.83 -7.81
CA HIS A 558 -6.87 18.80 -8.99
C HIS A 558 -6.28 17.98 -10.13
N LEU A 559 -4.99 18.17 -10.44
CA LEU A 559 -4.29 17.40 -11.46
C LEU A 559 -4.35 15.90 -11.16
N TYR A 560 -4.00 15.49 -9.93
CA TYR A 560 -4.06 14.09 -9.50
C TYR A 560 -5.48 13.52 -9.55
N ALA A 561 -6.48 14.26 -9.07
CA ALA A 561 -7.87 13.83 -9.07
C ALA A 561 -8.41 13.59 -10.50
N ARG A 562 -7.88 14.33 -11.48
CA ARG A 562 -8.19 14.18 -12.92
C ARG A 562 -7.31 13.18 -13.66
N GLY A 563 -6.34 12.57 -13.00
CA GLY A 563 -5.54 11.48 -13.57
C GLY A 563 -4.14 11.86 -14.02
N THR A 564 -3.66 13.08 -13.72
CA THR A 564 -2.23 13.39 -13.89
C THR A 564 -1.39 12.48 -12.98
N ALA A 565 -0.33 11.89 -13.53
CA ALA A 565 0.64 11.13 -12.74
C ALA A 565 1.45 12.08 -11.85
N VAL A 566 1.61 11.70 -10.58
CA VAL A 566 2.36 12.46 -9.58
C VAL A 566 3.38 11.54 -8.94
N ASN A 567 4.64 11.98 -8.86
CA ASN A 567 5.66 11.35 -8.06
C ASN A 567 5.48 11.77 -6.59
N TRP A 568 4.63 11.06 -5.87
CA TRP A 568 4.34 11.35 -4.47
C TRP A 568 5.57 11.26 -3.57
N ALA A 569 6.55 10.42 -3.88
CA ALA A 569 7.79 10.36 -3.11
C ALA A 569 8.57 11.69 -3.19
N ALA A 570 8.56 12.36 -4.37
CA ALA A 570 9.16 13.68 -4.53
C ALA A 570 8.36 14.80 -3.85
N VAL A 571 7.02 14.69 -3.82
CA VAL A 571 6.15 15.67 -3.12
C VAL A 571 6.43 15.69 -1.62
N PHE A 572 6.66 14.51 -1.03
CA PHE A 572 7.00 14.37 0.39
C PHE A 572 8.51 14.35 0.67
N ALA A 573 9.36 14.57 -0.35
CA ALA A 573 10.80 14.63 -0.16
C ALA A 573 11.18 15.84 0.71
N GLY A 574 12.13 15.66 1.63
CA GLY A 574 12.51 16.69 2.61
C GLY A 574 11.55 16.82 3.79
N THR A 575 10.43 16.08 3.82
CA THR A 575 9.65 15.91 5.04
C THR A 575 10.21 14.77 5.90
N ASP A 576 9.96 14.81 7.20
CA ASP A 576 10.29 13.71 8.12
C ASP A 576 9.18 12.64 8.18
N ALA A 577 8.28 12.62 7.19
CA ALA A 577 7.13 11.73 7.14
C ALA A 577 7.56 10.27 6.98
N ARG A 578 6.88 9.38 7.69
CA ARG A 578 7.11 7.93 7.70
C ARG A 578 5.82 7.21 7.36
N ARG A 579 5.94 6.04 6.71
CA ARG A 579 4.77 5.20 6.42
C ARG A 579 4.17 4.66 7.72
N VAL A 580 2.85 4.74 7.83
CA VAL A 580 2.06 4.22 8.95
C VAL A 580 0.99 3.26 8.46
N ASP A 581 0.58 2.35 9.35
CA ASP A 581 -0.51 1.43 9.05
C ASP A 581 -1.82 2.19 8.83
N LEU A 582 -2.48 1.87 7.73
CA LEU A 582 -3.75 2.45 7.30
C LEU A 582 -4.84 1.37 7.26
N PRO A 583 -6.13 1.73 7.43
CA PRO A 583 -7.21 0.74 7.40
C PRO A 583 -7.35 0.09 6.01
N THR A 584 -7.93 -1.11 5.98
CA THR A 584 -8.24 -1.84 4.74
C THR A 584 -9.35 -1.15 3.94
N TYR A 585 -9.45 -1.46 2.65
CA TYR A 585 -10.47 -0.91 1.76
C TYR A 585 -11.90 -1.18 2.25
N ALA A 586 -12.76 -0.16 2.17
CA ALA A 586 -14.16 -0.23 2.57
C ALA A 586 -15.03 -0.96 1.52
N PHE A 587 -14.95 -2.29 1.47
CA PHE A 587 -15.85 -3.11 0.66
C PHE A 587 -17.33 -2.85 1.01
N GLN A 588 -18.17 -2.70 -0.01
CA GLN A 588 -19.59 -2.34 0.14
C GLN A 588 -20.48 -3.45 0.72
N ARG A 589 -20.00 -4.71 0.70
CA ARG A 589 -20.69 -5.89 1.26
C ARG A 589 -22.11 -6.13 0.72
N GLY A 590 -22.33 -5.83 -0.56
CA GLY A 590 -23.55 -6.25 -1.26
C GLY A 590 -23.69 -7.78 -1.31
N ARG A 591 -24.93 -8.29 -1.26
CA ARG A 591 -25.20 -9.73 -1.31
C ARG A 591 -25.31 -10.18 -2.77
N TYR A 592 -24.29 -10.90 -3.24
CA TYR A 592 -24.23 -11.48 -4.60
C TYR A 592 -24.22 -13.01 -4.56
N TRP A 593 -25.26 -13.60 -3.97
CA TRP A 593 -25.45 -15.06 -3.96
C TRP A 593 -26.42 -15.46 -5.06
N GLN A 594 -26.12 -16.52 -5.82
CA GLN A 594 -27.13 -17.13 -6.67
C GLN A 594 -28.25 -17.65 -5.77
N ALA A 595 -29.51 -17.31 -6.08
CA ALA A 595 -30.64 -17.93 -5.41
C ALA A 595 -30.55 -19.45 -5.61
N ALA A 596 -30.87 -20.23 -4.58
CA ALA A 596 -30.88 -21.68 -4.70
C ALA A 596 -31.74 -22.05 -5.91
N PHE A 597 -31.17 -22.80 -6.86
CA PHE A 597 -31.97 -23.42 -7.90
C PHE A 597 -33.01 -24.30 -7.20
N ASP A 598 -34.29 -24.06 -7.51
CA ASP A 598 -35.34 -25.00 -7.14
C ASP A 598 -34.92 -26.35 -7.74
N PRO A 599 -34.71 -27.41 -6.94
CA PRO A 599 -34.29 -28.69 -7.48
C PRO A 599 -35.31 -29.06 -8.56
N ILE A 600 -34.84 -29.33 -9.77
CA ILE A 600 -35.67 -29.83 -10.86
C ILE A 600 -36.45 -31.01 -10.26
N ARG A 601 -37.77 -30.83 -10.08
CA ARG A 601 -38.65 -31.92 -9.71
C ARG A 601 -38.52 -32.94 -10.83
N VAL A 602 -37.72 -33.97 -10.61
CA VAL A 602 -37.76 -35.17 -11.45
C VAL A 602 -39.20 -35.68 -11.32
N PRO A 603 -40.00 -35.66 -12.39
CA PRO A 603 -41.36 -36.17 -12.34
C PRO A 603 -41.29 -37.61 -11.83
N SER A 604 -42.08 -37.91 -10.79
CA SER A 604 -42.20 -39.26 -10.23
C SER A 604 -43.07 -40.13 -11.14
N ASP A 605 -42.71 -40.22 -12.41
CA ASP A 605 -43.37 -41.07 -13.39
C ASP A 605 -42.32 -42.12 -13.76
N GLY A 606 -42.41 -43.26 -13.08
CA GLY A 606 -41.64 -44.43 -13.42
C GLY A 606 -41.89 -44.84 -14.87
N ARG A 607 -40.89 -44.61 -15.72
CA ARG A 607 -40.58 -45.41 -16.90
C ARG A 607 -39.07 -45.55 -17.03
#